data_AF-A0A1N7IG91-F1
#
_entry.id   AF-A0A1N7IG91-F1
#
_cell.length_a   1.000
_cell.length_b   1.000
_cell.length_c   1.000
_cell.angle_alpha   90.00
_cell.angle_beta   90.00
_cell.angle_gamma   90.00
#
_symmetry.space_group_name_H-M   'P 1'
#
loop_
_entity.id
_entity.type
_entity.pdbx_description
1 polymer ?
#
loop_
_entity_poly.entity_id
_entity_poly.type
_entity_poly.pdbx_seq_one_letter_code
_entity_poly.pdbx_strand_id
1 'polypeptide(L)'
;MKGEVKFKRRIFNIDNQPFELWINKSIIDDTQKSDFSWCWRIDLKKFDDIENDEENLQQLMVAIIQKIMKVATIKITGITLHKNIYEIIFYAKEDDTTKIATEFVEIPHEIEDREKRFIGYHSKRDQNWEYVKMYFEAMTRK
;
A
#
# COMPACT_ATOMS: atom_id res chain seq x y z
N MET A 1 14.94 15.45 -5.73
CA MET A 1 14.63 14.59 -6.89
C MET A 1 13.56 13.59 -6.48
N LYS A 2 12.42 13.53 -7.19
CA LYS A 2 11.40 12.49 -6.98
C LYS A 2 11.95 11.19 -7.55
N GLY A 3 12.32 10.25 -6.69
CA GLY A 3 12.79 8.92 -7.12
C GLY A 3 11.67 8.17 -7.83
N GLU A 4 11.98 7.55 -8.97
CA GLU A 4 11.06 6.68 -9.69
C GLU A 4 10.90 5.37 -8.88
N VAL A 5 9.69 5.13 -8.34
CA VAL A 5 9.41 3.94 -7.55
C VAL A 5 9.19 2.76 -8.50
N LYS A 6 10.17 1.85 -8.57
CA LYS A 6 10.06 0.62 -9.38
C LYS A 6 9.39 -0.49 -8.56
N PHE A 7 8.21 -0.92 -9.01
CA PHE A 7 7.47 -2.04 -8.42
C PHE A 7 7.76 -3.35 -9.14
N LYS A 8 7.82 -4.46 -8.39
CA LYS A 8 7.80 -5.81 -8.95
C LYS A 8 6.43 -6.45 -8.72
N ARG A 9 5.74 -6.85 -9.79
CA ARG A 9 4.47 -7.60 -9.77
C ARG A 9 4.73 -9.10 -9.58
N ARG A 10 3.92 -9.76 -8.76
CA ARG A 10 3.90 -11.23 -8.57
C ARG A 10 2.48 -11.71 -8.34
N ILE A 11 2.14 -12.89 -8.86
CA ILE A 11 0.84 -13.54 -8.68
C ILE A 11 1.06 -14.87 -7.97
N PHE A 12 0.34 -15.12 -6.88
CA PHE A 12 0.36 -16.33 -6.07
C PHE A 12 -1.02 -16.96 -6.08
N ASN A 13 -1.14 -18.21 -5.62
CA ASN A 13 -2.43 -18.81 -5.30
C ASN A 13 -2.50 -19.03 -3.80
N ILE A 14 -3.43 -18.35 -3.11
CA ILE A 14 -3.75 -18.55 -1.69
C ILE A 14 -5.20 -19.04 -1.64
N ASP A 15 -5.44 -20.22 -1.08
CA ASP A 15 -6.78 -20.84 -1.01
C ASP A 15 -7.51 -20.90 -2.37
N ASN A 16 -6.80 -21.30 -3.42
CA ASN A 16 -7.28 -21.33 -4.82
C ASN A 16 -7.72 -19.99 -5.41
N GLN A 17 -7.33 -18.86 -4.80
CA GLN A 17 -7.56 -17.53 -5.34
C GLN A 17 -6.23 -16.87 -5.78
N PRO A 18 -6.20 -16.24 -6.96
CA PRO A 18 -5.02 -15.51 -7.40
C PRO A 18 -4.82 -14.26 -6.53
N PHE A 19 -3.63 -14.16 -5.95
CA PHE A 19 -3.19 -13.07 -5.09
C PHE A 19 -2.09 -12.28 -5.80
N GLU A 20 -2.38 -11.03 -6.13
CA GLU A 20 -1.44 -10.16 -6.84
C GLU A 20 -0.72 -9.21 -5.88
N LEU A 21 0.62 -9.28 -5.83
CA LEU A 21 1.44 -8.38 -5.02
C LEU A 21 2.35 -7.48 -5.86
N TRP A 22 2.33 -6.17 -5.60
CA TRP A 22 3.29 -5.19 -6.13
C TRP A 22 4.22 -4.68 -5.05
N ILE A 23 5.53 -4.88 -5.22
CA ILE A 23 6.49 -4.61 -4.15
C ILE A 23 7.62 -3.69 -4.60
N ASN A 24 7.92 -2.65 -3.82
CA ASN A 24 9.13 -1.87 -4.00
C ASN A 24 10.31 -2.55 -3.27
N LYS A 25 11.10 -3.29 -4.05
CA LYS A 25 12.24 -4.05 -3.53
C LYS A 25 13.37 -3.20 -2.94
N SER A 26 13.44 -1.93 -3.32
CA SER A 26 14.53 -1.05 -2.88
C SER A 26 14.50 -0.72 -1.38
N ILE A 27 13.40 -1.05 -0.68
CA ILE A 27 13.21 -0.74 0.74
C ILE A 27 14.06 -1.63 1.65
N ILE A 28 14.26 -2.90 1.29
CA ILE A 28 15.04 -3.84 2.12
C ILE A 28 16.52 -3.46 2.17
N ASP A 29 17.06 -3.04 1.04
CA ASP A 29 18.47 -2.64 0.94
C ASP A 29 18.69 -1.17 1.31
N ASP A 30 17.64 -0.45 1.67
CA ASP A 30 17.74 0.95 2.10
C ASP A 30 18.44 1.04 3.45
N THR A 31 19.50 1.87 3.51
CA THR A 31 20.27 2.13 4.72
C THR A 31 19.52 3.00 5.72
N GLN A 32 18.51 3.75 5.28
CA GLN A 32 17.65 4.63 6.09
C GLN A 32 16.31 4.00 6.46
N LYS A 33 16.06 2.71 6.15
CA LYS A 33 14.76 2.08 6.43
C LYS A 33 14.35 2.16 7.90
N SER A 34 15.30 2.14 8.83
CA SER A 34 15.02 2.28 10.27
C SER A 34 14.29 3.57 10.65
N ASP A 35 14.44 4.62 9.85
CA ASP A 35 13.77 5.90 10.07
C ASP A 35 12.24 5.82 9.81
N PHE A 36 11.80 4.82 9.05
CA PHE A 36 10.41 4.64 8.62
C PHE A 36 9.69 3.62 9.51
N SER A 37 9.54 3.91 10.80
CA SER A 37 9.05 2.95 11.80
C SER A 37 7.54 2.87 12.00
N TRP A 38 6.74 3.57 11.17
CA TRP A 38 5.28 3.55 11.29
C TRP A 38 4.63 2.95 10.05
N CYS A 39 3.92 1.85 10.21
CA CYS A 39 3.26 1.12 9.15
C CYS A 39 1.80 1.59 9.02
N TRP A 40 1.39 1.87 7.78
CA TRP A 40 0.04 2.18 7.38
C TRP A 40 -0.45 1.12 6.41
N ARG A 41 -1.68 0.65 6.64
CA ARG A 41 -2.41 -0.27 5.78
C ARG A 41 -3.74 0.35 5.40
N ILE A 42 -4.07 0.30 4.11
CA ILE A 42 -5.31 0.83 3.55
C ILE A 42 -6.01 -0.32 2.83
N ASP A 43 -7.29 -0.54 3.11
CA ASP A 43 -8.07 -1.63 2.55
C ASP A 43 -9.16 -1.08 1.61
N LEU A 44 -9.16 -1.53 0.35
CA LEU A 44 -10.08 -1.12 -0.70
C LEU A 44 -10.86 -2.33 -1.24
N LYS A 45 -12.10 -2.16 -1.68
CA LYS A 45 -12.97 -3.25 -2.18
C LYS A 45 -13.21 -3.17 -3.69
N LYS A 46 -13.20 -4.34 -4.34
CA LYS A 46 -13.72 -4.53 -5.71
C LYS A 46 -15.25 -4.49 -5.75
N PHE A 47 -15.81 -3.97 -6.84
CA PHE A 47 -17.21 -4.12 -7.22
C PHE A 47 -17.32 -5.04 -8.43
N ASP A 48 -17.94 -6.20 -8.22
CA ASP A 48 -17.99 -7.29 -9.22
C ASP A 48 -18.91 -6.96 -10.41
N ASP A 49 -19.73 -5.92 -10.32
CA ASP A 49 -20.69 -5.46 -11.32
C ASP A 49 -20.15 -4.35 -12.24
N ILE A 50 -18.89 -3.93 -12.07
CA ILE A 50 -18.28 -2.83 -12.82
C ILE A 50 -17.26 -3.33 -13.84
N GLU A 51 -17.46 -2.98 -15.11
CA GLU A 51 -16.47 -3.19 -16.16
C GLU A 51 -15.23 -2.29 -15.90
N ASN A 52 -14.02 -2.84 -16.05
CA ASN A 52 -12.73 -2.17 -15.74
C ASN A 52 -12.50 -1.83 -14.26
N ASP A 53 -13.19 -2.51 -13.33
CA ASP A 53 -13.09 -2.20 -11.89
C ASP A 53 -11.66 -2.28 -11.33
N GLU A 54 -10.87 -3.23 -11.83
CA GLU A 54 -9.47 -3.41 -11.46
C GLU A 54 -8.61 -2.19 -11.86
N GLU A 55 -8.80 -1.65 -13.06
CA GLU A 55 -8.08 -0.46 -13.51
C GLU A 55 -8.47 0.77 -12.68
N ASN A 56 -9.78 0.95 -12.45
CA ASN A 56 -10.28 2.04 -11.62
C ASN A 56 -9.70 2.01 -10.22
N LEU A 57 -9.59 0.81 -9.65
CA LEU A 57 -9.04 0.63 -8.32
C LEU A 57 -7.52 0.84 -8.32
N GLN A 58 -6.78 0.39 -9.33
CA GLN A 58 -5.35 0.71 -9.48
C GLN A 58 -5.13 2.24 -9.54
N GLN A 59 -5.94 2.96 -10.32
CA GLN A 59 -5.89 4.42 -10.37
C GLN A 59 -6.18 5.06 -9.00
N LEU A 60 -7.13 4.50 -8.25
CA LEU A 60 -7.44 4.97 -6.88
C LEU A 60 -6.24 4.79 -5.95
N MET A 61 -5.59 3.63 -6.00
CA MET A 61 -4.39 3.36 -5.20
C MET A 61 -3.27 4.33 -5.52
N VAL A 62 -3.05 4.61 -6.81
CA VAL A 62 -2.05 5.60 -7.26
C VAL A 62 -2.39 6.99 -6.73
N ALA A 63 -3.65 7.42 -6.79
CA ALA A 63 -4.09 8.72 -6.29
C ALA A 63 -3.83 8.87 -4.78
N ILE A 64 -4.19 7.84 -4.00
CA ILE A 64 -3.92 7.79 -2.56
C ILE A 64 -2.42 7.93 -2.27
N ILE A 65 -1.59 7.10 -2.91
CA ILE A 65 -0.13 7.14 -2.75
C ILE A 65 0.42 8.53 -3.07
N GLN A 66 0.00 9.11 -4.20
CA GLN A 66 0.44 10.45 -4.62
C GLN A 66 0.03 11.53 -3.62
N LYS A 67 -1.15 11.42 -3.01
CA LYS A 67 -1.60 12.36 -1.97
C LYS A 67 -0.70 12.27 -0.73
N ILE A 68 -0.48 11.06 -0.22
CA ILE A 68 0.40 10.83 0.93
C ILE A 68 1.84 11.32 0.65
N MET A 69 2.37 11.07 -0.55
CA MET A 69 3.70 11.53 -0.96
C MET A 69 3.86 13.06 -1.04
N LYS A 70 2.77 13.84 -1.04
CA LYS A 70 2.85 15.31 -0.96
C LYS A 70 3.16 15.80 0.45
N VAL A 71 2.75 15.05 1.47
CA VAL A 71 2.83 15.48 2.88
C VAL A 71 3.85 14.70 3.71
N ALA A 72 4.26 13.52 3.23
CA ALA A 72 5.15 12.63 3.94
C ALA A 72 6.13 11.92 3.00
N THR A 73 7.32 11.62 3.51
CA THR A 73 8.20 10.66 2.83
C THR A 73 7.78 9.26 3.24
N ILE A 74 7.54 8.38 2.27
CA ILE A 74 7.06 7.02 2.53
C ILE A 74 7.85 5.95 1.78
N LYS A 75 7.80 4.73 2.30
CA LYS A 75 8.33 3.50 1.71
C LYS A 75 7.20 2.50 1.49
N ILE A 76 6.83 2.25 0.23
CA ILE A 76 5.68 1.40 -0.12
C ILE A 76 6.10 -0.07 -0.21
N THR A 77 5.60 -0.91 0.69
CA THR A 77 6.01 -2.31 0.81
C THR A 77 5.06 -3.31 0.17
N GLY A 78 3.88 -2.91 -0.32
CA GLY A 78 2.98 -3.87 -0.97
C GLY A 78 1.68 -3.28 -1.48
N ILE A 79 1.18 -3.84 -2.60
CA ILE A 79 -0.23 -3.77 -3.01
C ILE A 79 -0.73 -5.20 -3.18
N THR A 80 -1.71 -5.67 -2.42
CA THR A 80 -2.23 -7.07 -2.48
C THR A 80 -3.65 -7.15 -3.03
N LEU A 81 -4.02 -8.25 -3.68
CA LEU A 81 -5.42 -8.69 -3.90
C LEU A 81 -5.71 -9.98 -3.10
N HIS A 82 -6.44 -9.91 -1.98
CA HIS A 82 -6.93 -11.09 -1.25
C HIS A 82 -8.43 -10.95 -0.98
N LYS A 83 -9.26 -11.96 -1.32
CA LYS A 83 -10.71 -11.93 -1.09
C LYS A 83 -11.40 -10.66 -1.64
N ASN A 84 -11.02 -10.20 -2.83
CA ASN A 84 -11.49 -8.95 -3.45
C ASN A 84 -11.16 -7.67 -2.66
N ILE A 85 -10.23 -7.76 -1.69
CA ILE A 85 -9.69 -6.63 -0.97
C ILE A 85 -8.33 -6.30 -1.58
N TYR A 86 -8.21 -5.05 -2.00
CA TYR A 86 -6.96 -4.45 -2.43
C TYR A 86 -6.35 -3.67 -1.30
N GLU A 87 -5.14 -4.05 -0.86
CA GLU A 87 -4.49 -3.34 0.25
C GLU A 87 -3.31 -2.52 -0.24
N ILE A 88 -3.08 -1.33 0.34
CA ILE A 88 -1.84 -0.55 0.19
C ILE A 88 -1.12 -0.60 1.52
N ILE A 89 0.14 -1.05 1.52
CA ILE A 89 0.99 -1.05 2.72
C ILE A 89 2.19 -0.14 2.48
N PHE A 90 2.38 0.84 3.36
CA PHE A 90 3.54 1.71 3.33
C PHE A 90 4.02 2.08 4.73
N TYR A 91 5.28 2.47 4.81
CA TYR A 91 5.96 2.89 6.01
C TYR A 91 6.29 4.38 5.93
N ALA A 92 6.11 5.08 7.04
CA ALA A 92 6.37 6.51 7.19
C ALA A 92 7.25 6.76 8.41
N LYS A 93 7.82 7.98 8.48
CA LYS A 93 8.49 8.46 9.70
C LYS A 93 7.45 8.75 10.78
N GLU A 94 7.86 8.63 12.04
CA GLU A 94 7.00 8.89 13.20
C GLU A 94 6.45 10.33 13.17
N ASP A 95 7.30 11.31 12.82
CA ASP A 95 6.92 12.73 12.73
C ASP A 95 5.90 13.04 11.61
N ASP A 96 5.74 12.15 10.63
CA ASP A 96 4.79 12.33 9.53
C ASP A 96 3.41 11.70 9.82
N THR A 97 3.27 10.94 10.90
CA THR A 97 2.04 10.18 11.22
C THR A 97 0.81 11.06 11.33
N THR A 98 0.89 12.20 12.00
CA THR A 98 -0.24 13.12 12.16
C THR A 98 -0.67 13.72 10.83
N LYS A 99 0.27 14.09 9.95
CA LYS A 99 -0.04 14.64 8.63
C LYS A 99 -0.77 13.61 7.77
N ILE A 100 -0.27 12.38 7.80
CA ILE A 100 -0.87 11.24 7.09
C ILE A 100 -2.27 10.93 7.62
N ALA A 101 -2.46 10.96 8.95
CA ALA A 101 -3.75 10.73 9.57
C ALA A 101 -4.81 11.76 9.10
N THR A 102 -4.44 13.03 9.01
CA THR A 102 -5.31 14.09 8.47
C THR A 102 -5.72 13.79 7.03
N GLU A 103 -4.78 13.42 6.17
CA GLU A 103 -5.09 13.06 4.78
C GLU A 103 -6.10 11.90 4.71
N PHE A 104 -6.01 10.89 5.58
CA PHE A 104 -6.96 9.77 5.57
C PHE A 104 -8.37 10.12 6.02
N VAL A 105 -8.54 11.18 6.80
CA VAL A 105 -9.87 11.71 7.12
C VAL A 105 -10.49 12.38 5.89
N GLU A 106 -9.67 13.02 5.05
CA GLU A 106 -10.15 13.80 3.90
C GLU A 106 -10.26 12.98 2.61
N ILE A 107 -9.37 11.99 2.42
CA ILE A 107 -9.28 11.14 1.22
C ILE A 107 -10.63 10.53 0.80
N PRO A 108 -11.44 9.94 1.70
CA PRO A 108 -12.72 9.35 1.30
C PRO A 108 -13.69 10.35 0.69
N HIS A 109 -13.68 11.60 1.18
CA HIS A 109 -14.56 12.67 0.72
C HIS A 109 -14.06 13.34 -0.56
N GLU A 110 -12.74 13.54 -0.69
CA GLU A 110 -12.16 14.17 -1.88
C GLU A 110 -12.20 13.27 -3.13
N ILE A 111 -12.32 11.96 -2.93
CA ILE A 111 -12.40 10.99 -4.02
C ILE A 111 -13.86 10.46 -4.14
N GLU A 112 -14.81 11.40 -4.10
CA GLU A 112 -16.28 11.26 -4.03
C GLU A 112 -16.88 10.13 -4.90
N ASP A 113 -16.36 9.92 -6.11
CA ASP A 113 -16.84 8.88 -7.04
C ASP A 113 -16.45 7.44 -6.61
N ARG A 114 -15.70 7.31 -5.52
CA ARG A 114 -15.06 6.07 -5.06
C ARG A 114 -15.16 5.82 -3.55
N GLU A 115 -15.88 6.64 -2.79
CA GLU A 115 -16.02 6.51 -1.32
C GLU A 115 -16.42 5.10 -0.87
N LYS A 116 -17.37 4.48 -1.59
CA LYS A 116 -17.85 3.12 -1.27
C LYS A 116 -16.79 2.02 -1.43
N ARG A 117 -15.69 2.30 -2.14
CA ARG A 117 -14.56 1.36 -2.32
C ARG A 117 -13.61 1.40 -1.13
N PHE A 118 -13.67 2.43 -0.29
CA PHE A 118 -12.80 2.57 0.87
C PHE A 118 -13.37 1.77 2.05
N ILE A 119 -12.70 0.68 2.44
CA ILE A 119 -13.14 -0.16 3.57
C ILE A 119 -12.61 0.40 4.88
N GLY A 120 -11.37 0.87 4.89
CA GLY A 120 -10.74 1.46 6.06
C GLY A 120 -9.23 1.62 5.94
N TYR A 121 -8.64 2.15 6.99
CA TYR A 121 -7.19 2.22 7.16
C TYR A 121 -6.81 1.87 8.60
N HIS A 122 -5.62 1.32 8.75
CA HIS A 122 -5.04 0.92 10.02
C HIS A 122 -3.60 1.41 10.08
N SER A 123 -3.14 1.76 11.28
CA SER A 123 -1.74 2.13 11.47
C SER A 123 -1.20 1.65 12.81
N LYS A 124 0.09 1.33 12.81
CA LYS A 124 0.82 0.88 14.00
C LYS A 124 2.29 1.21 13.87
N ARG A 125 2.96 1.39 15.01
CA ARG A 125 4.42 1.36 15.04
C ARG A 125 4.90 -0.05 14.67
N ASP A 126 5.80 -0.14 13.70
CA ASP A 126 6.41 -1.39 13.26
C ASP A 126 7.86 -1.14 12.85
N GLN A 127 8.80 -1.56 13.70
CA GLN A 127 10.25 -1.43 13.49
C GLN A 127 10.88 -2.72 12.96
N ASN A 128 10.10 -3.81 12.86
CA ASN A 128 10.65 -5.11 12.51
C ASN A 128 10.66 -5.31 10.99
N TRP A 129 11.66 -4.69 10.36
CA TRP A 129 11.92 -4.82 8.93
C TRP A 129 12.23 -6.26 8.48
N GLU A 130 12.56 -7.16 9.41
CA GLU A 130 12.79 -8.56 9.06
C GLU A 130 11.49 -9.29 8.76
N TYR A 131 10.37 -8.86 9.35
CA TYR A 131 9.05 -9.35 8.91
C TYR A 131 8.74 -8.89 7.49
N VAL A 132 9.08 -7.64 7.16
CA VAL A 132 8.97 -7.13 5.79
C VAL A 132 9.82 -7.98 4.86
N LYS A 133 11.08 -8.25 5.21
CA LYS A 133 11.97 -9.16 4.46
C LYS A 133 11.38 -10.55 4.32
N MET A 134 10.78 -11.14 5.35
CA MET A 134 10.10 -12.43 5.27
C MET A 134 8.93 -12.41 4.27
N TYR A 135 8.14 -11.33 4.24
CA TYR A 135 7.14 -11.13 3.19
C TYR A 135 7.80 -11.12 1.81
N PHE A 136 8.93 -10.41 1.61
CA PHE A 136 9.64 -10.44 0.33
C PHE A 136 10.24 -11.82 0.00
N GLU A 137 10.81 -12.51 0.98
CA GLU A 137 11.52 -13.78 0.80
C GLU A 137 10.57 -14.93 0.51
N ALA A 138 9.49 -15.06 1.27
CA ALA A 138 8.42 -16.02 1.00
C ALA A 138 7.90 -15.90 -0.43
N MET A 139 7.92 -14.68 -0.98
CA MET A 139 7.46 -14.33 -2.34
C MET A 139 8.53 -14.50 -3.43
N THR A 140 9.79 -14.75 -3.03
CA THR A 140 10.92 -15.02 -3.95
C THR A 140 11.33 -16.48 -4.01
N ARG A 141 10.88 -17.32 -3.06
CA ARG A 141 11.01 -18.77 -3.16
C ARG A 141 10.22 -19.24 -4.39
N LYS A 142 10.91 -19.96 -5.28
CA LYS A 142 10.34 -20.54 -6.51
C LYS A 142 9.38 -21.67 -6.19
#